data_AF-A0A971Q9S4-F1
#
_entry.id   AF-A0A971Q9S4-F1
#
_cell.length_a   1.000
_cell.length_b   1.000
_cell.length_c   1.000
_cell.angle_alpha   90.00
_cell.angle_beta   90.00
_cell.angle_gamma   90.00
#
_symmetry.space_group_name_H-M   'P 1'
#
loop_
_entity.id
_entity.type
_entity.pdbx_description
1 polymer ?
#
loop_
_entity_poly.entity_id
_entity_poly.type
_entity_poly.pdbx_seq_one_letter_code
_entity_poly.pdbx_strand_id
1 'polypeptide(L)'
;MCNLNDRICRWRSALAAGGSCSGQDLDELESHLREQIGRLVETDLAEDEAFLVARHRLGDPASLSEEFAKVNAGAVWRSRVFWMAGGFLAIEMISQFAGLLSRVCALAGLHAGLSPETSGWFSAGGRVLALAFAFGAAWAVLSGKTLKLRRRLSELTSGASLKARLILLVPAVLIIVFGAGTMLTAMASNRLLRPEDLGDVYMKQAYFHSAWSVLLPLAMAVLMVVLSRRKIETAEA
;
A
#
# COMPACT_ATOMS: atom_id res chain seq x y z
N MET A 1 10.87 7.58 39.51
CA MET A 1 10.20 6.26 39.46
C MET A 1 9.41 6.22 38.16
N CYS A 2 9.66 5.25 37.27
CA CYS A 2 8.80 5.09 36.08
C CYS A 2 7.42 4.66 36.55
N ASN A 3 6.36 5.34 36.09
CA ASN A 3 4.99 5.02 36.48
C ASN A 3 4.60 3.64 35.92
N LEU A 4 3.79 2.85 36.65
CA LEU A 4 3.26 1.57 36.17
C LEU A 4 2.64 1.71 34.76
N ASN A 5 1.92 2.79 34.51
CA ASN A 5 1.31 3.07 33.21
C ASN A 5 2.36 3.20 32.09
N ASP A 6 3.55 3.75 32.36
CA ASP A 6 4.63 3.83 31.36
C ASP A 6 5.19 2.45 31.01
N ARG A 7 5.18 1.51 31.98
CA ARG A 7 5.63 0.13 31.76
C ARG A 7 4.59 -0.66 30.97
N ILE A 8 3.31 -0.50 31.28
CA ILE A 8 2.19 -1.08 30.53
C ILE A 8 2.19 -0.55 29.08
N CYS A 9 2.32 0.76 28.88
CA CYS A 9 2.41 1.37 27.55
C CYS A 9 3.60 0.82 26.74
N ARG A 10 4.76 0.61 27.37
CA ARG A 10 5.94 0.03 26.71
C ARG A 10 5.73 -1.43 26.34
N TRP A 11 5.14 -2.24 27.23
CA TRP A 11 4.80 -3.63 26.95
C TRP A 11 3.79 -3.75 25.80
N ARG A 12 2.72 -2.94 25.83
CA ARG A 12 1.73 -2.87 24.76
C ARG A 12 2.36 -2.46 23.43
N SER A 13 3.26 -1.47 23.45
CA SER A 13 3.98 -1.03 22.25
C SER A 13 4.89 -2.12 21.68
N ALA A 14 5.51 -2.94 22.53
CA ALA A 14 6.34 -4.06 22.11
C ALA A 14 5.51 -5.17 21.43
N LEU A 15 4.35 -5.52 21.99
CA LEU A 15 3.41 -6.46 21.37
C LEU A 15 2.87 -5.94 20.04
N ALA A 16 2.49 -4.66 19.98
CA ALA A 16 2.01 -4.01 18.76
C ALA A 16 3.08 -3.98 17.65
N ALA A 17 4.36 -3.86 18.02
CA ALA A 17 5.48 -3.87 17.07
C ALA A 17 5.68 -5.25 16.42
N GLY A 18 5.28 -6.34 17.08
CA GLY A 18 5.27 -7.69 16.51
C GLY A 18 4.27 -7.88 15.36
N GLY A 19 3.24 -7.03 15.29
CA GLY A 19 2.32 -6.95 14.15
C GLY A 19 1.32 -8.11 14.00
N SER A 20 1.27 -9.01 14.98
CA SER A 20 0.38 -10.18 15.01
C SER A 20 -0.88 -9.98 15.85
N CYS A 21 -0.86 -9.07 16.82
CA CYS A 21 -2.02 -8.73 17.66
C CYS A 21 -2.85 -7.61 17.01
N SER A 22 -4.17 -7.77 17.01
CA SER A 22 -5.13 -6.73 16.66
C SER A 22 -5.20 -5.65 17.74
N GLY A 23 -5.84 -4.51 17.46
CA GLY A 23 -6.04 -3.46 18.48
C GLY A 23 -6.89 -3.95 19.66
N GLN A 24 -7.90 -4.78 19.38
CA GLN A 24 -8.78 -5.37 20.37
C GLN A 24 -8.04 -6.40 21.23
N ASP A 25 -7.19 -7.22 20.62
CA ASP A 25 -6.37 -8.20 21.35
C ASP A 25 -5.44 -7.50 22.34
N LEU A 26 -4.88 -6.34 21.95
CA LEU A 26 -4.04 -5.54 22.84
C LEU A 26 -4.84 -4.94 24.01
N ASP A 27 -6.08 -4.55 23.78
CA ASP A 27 -6.98 -4.04 24.82
C ASP A 27 -7.36 -5.13 25.82
N GLU A 28 -7.66 -6.33 25.34
CA GLU A 28 -7.99 -7.49 26.16
C GLU A 28 -6.77 -7.96 26.98
N LEU A 29 -5.60 -8.07 26.35
CA LEU A 29 -4.36 -8.42 27.03
C LEU A 29 -3.97 -7.38 28.08
N GLU A 30 -4.16 -6.08 27.82
CA GLU A 30 -3.91 -5.03 28.80
C GLU A 30 -4.89 -5.10 29.97
N SER A 31 -6.17 -5.36 29.70
CA SER A 31 -7.19 -5.54 30.74
C SER A 31 -6.82 -6.69 31.68
N HIS A 32 -6.47 -7.85 31.14
CA HIS A 32 -6.01 -9.01 31.92
C HIS A 32 -4.73 -8.72 32.70
N LEU A 33 -3.78 -8.00 32.11
CA LEU A 33 -2.55 -7.61 32.80
C LEU A 33 -2.86 -6.72 34.03
N ARG A 34 -3.72 -5.73 33.85
CA ARG A 34 -4.12 -4.82 34.95
C ARG A 34 -4.89 -5.55 36.05
N GLU A 35 -5.77 -6.47 35.68
CA GLU A 35 -6.51 -7.29 36.64
C GLU A 35 -5.58 -8.21 37.44
N GLN A 36 -4.58 -8.83 36.79
CA GLN A 36 -3.58 -9.64 37.49
C GLN A 36 -2.70 -8.81 38.42
N ILE A 37 -2.30 -7.60 38.00
CA ILE A 37 -1.55 -6.68 38.86
C ILE A 37 -2.38 -6.33 40.10
N GLY A 38 -3.65 -5.96 39.93
CA GLY A 38 -4.55 -5.63 41.04
C GLY A 38 -4.63 -6.76 42.07
N ARG A 39 -4.86 -8.00 41.60
CA ARG A 39 -4.90 -9.19 42.47
C ARG A 39 -3.59 -9.46 43.21
N LEU A 40 -2.44 -9.18 42.59
CA LEU A 40 -1.13 -9.39 43.22
C LEU A 40 -0.81 -8.29 44.24
N VAL A 41 -1.24 -7.06 43.98
CA VAL A 41 -1.11 -5.95 44.95
C VAL A 41 -2.00 -6.20 46.17
N GLU A 42 -3.19 -6.77 46.00
CA GLU A 42 -4.05 -7.23 47.11
C GLU A 42 -3.39 -8.31 47.99
N THR A 43 -2.41 -9.05 47.44
CA THR A 43 -1.60 -10.02 48.20
C THR A 43 -0.34 -9.40 48.82
N ASP A 44 -0.31 -8.08 48.97
CA ASP A 44 0.78 -7.29 49.59
C ASP A 44 2.08 -7.28 48.78
N LEU A 45 1.99 -7.54 47.46
CA LEU A 45 3.13 -7.45 46.55
C LEU A 45 3.29 -6.02 46.03
N ALA A 46 4.52 -5.52 45.98
CA ALA A 46 4.80 -4.19 45.44
C ALA A 46 4.35 -4.10 43.96
N GLU A 47 3.79 -2.95 43.56
CA GLU A 47 3.22 -2.73 42.22
C GLU A 47 4.21 -3.07 41.08
N ASP A 48 5.50 -2.80 41.30
CA ASP A 48 6.55 -3.11 40.33
C ASP A 48 6.83 -4.61 40.16
N GLU A 49 6.76 -5.37 41.25
CA GLU A 49 6.91 -6.83 41.29
C GLU A 49 5.66 -7.51 40.76
N ALA A 50 4.47 -7.00 41.12
CA ALA A 50 3.19 -7.44 40.60
C ALA A 50 3.15 -7.35 39.07
N PHE A 51 3.65 -6.27 38.47
CA PHE A 51 3.77 -6.17 37.02
C PHE A 51 4.69 -7.24 36.42
N LEU A 52 5.85 -7.51 37.03
CA LEU A 52 6.80 -8.50 36.50
C LEU A 52 6.21 -9.90 36.53
N VAL A 53 5.55 -10.26 37.64
CA VAL A 53 4.89 -11.55 37.82
C VAL A 53 3.69 -11.68 36.88
N ALA A 54 2.83 -10.66 36.79
CA ALA A 54 1.68 -10.67 35.88
C ALA A 54 2.11 -10.81 34.42
N ARG A 55 3.10 -10.02 33.97
CA ARG A 55 3.67 -10.14 32.63
C ARG A 55 4.23 -11.53 32.36
N HIS A 56 4.90 -12.12 33.35
CA HIS A 56 5.46 -13.48 33.21
C HIS A 56 4.37 -14.54 33.11
N ARG A 57 3.29 -14.43 33.90
CA ARG A 57 2.13 -15.35 33.87
C ARG A 57 1.32 -15.25 32.57
N LEU A 58 1.20 -14.06 31.99
CA LEU A 58 0.58 -13.85 30.69
C LEU A 58 1.36 -14.50 29.53
N GLY A 59 2.65 -14.78 29.73
CA GLY A 59 3.52 -15.40 28.73
C GLY A 59 4.51 -14.42 28.10
N ASP A 60 5.56 -14.96 27.49
CA ASP A 60 6.56 -14.14 26.81
C ASP A 60 5.94 -13.45 25.58
N PRO A 61 6.19 -12.14 25.35
CA PRO A 61 5.65 -11.42 24.20
C PRO A 61 5.94 -12.05 22.84
N ALA A 62 7.06 -12.76 22.68
CA ALA A 62 7.37 -13.45 21.43
C ALA A 62 6.47 -14.66 21.22
N SER A 63 6.21 -15.44 22.28
CA SER A 63 5.32 -16.60 22.24
C SER A 63 3.86 -16.20 22.02
N LEU A 64 3.39 -15.15 22.71
CA LEU A 64 2.08 -14.54 22.46
C LEU A 64 1.97 -14.08 21.00
N SER A 65 2.99 -13.39 20.50
CA SER A 65 3.00 -12.90 19.11
C SER A 65 2.86 -14.04 18.11
N GLU A 66 3.51 -15.19 18.33
CA GLU A 66 3.44 -16.36 17.46
C GLU A 66 2.05 -17.03 17.45
N GLU A 67 1.41 -17.18 18.61
CA GLU A 67 0.06 -17.75 18.71
C GLU A 67 -0.99 -16.83 18.07
N PHE A 68 -0.90 -15.52 18.34
CA PHE A 68 -1.77 -14.55 17.68
C PHE A 68 -1.47 -14.46 16.18
N ALA A 69 -0.24 -14.70 15.73
CA ALA A 69 0.09 -14.70 14.31
C ALA A 69 -0.64 -15.83 13.56
N LYS A 70 -0.82 -17.00 14.19
CA LYS A 70 -1.58 -18.12 13.60
C LYS A 70 -3.06 -17.78 13.45
N VAL A 71 -3.66 -17.17 14.48
CA VAL A 71 -5.08 -16.81 14.50
C VAL A 71 -5.37 -15.61 13.59
N ASN A 72 -4.51 -14.58 13.62
CA ASN A 72 -4.70 -13.34 12.88
C ASN A 72 -4.05 -13.30 11.49
N ALA A 73 -3.39 -14.37 11.03
CA ALA A 73 -2.74 -14.42 9.71
C ALA A 73 -3.68 -13.96 8.59
N GLY A 74 -4.94 -14.41 8.62
CA GLY A 74 -5.97 -14.01 7.66
C GLY A 74 -6.31 -12.51 7.73
N ALA A 75 -6.43 -11.94 8.93
CA ALA A 75 -6.73 -10.52 9.12
C ALA A 75 -5.55 -9.62 8.67
N VAL A 76 -4.32 -10.02 9.00
CA VAL A 76 -3.09 -9.32 8.59
C VAL A 76 -2.95 -9.35 7.06
N TRP A 77 -3.15 -10.52 6.43
CA TRP A 77 -3.09 -10.63 4.97
C TRP A 77 -4.16 -9.79 4.28
N ARG A 78 -5.41 -9.83 4.75
CA ARG A 78 -6.50 -8.99 4.21
C ARG A 78 -6.17 -7.50 4.30
N SER A 79 -5.64 -7.04 5.43
CA SER A 79 -5.21 -5.65 5.61
C SER A 79 -4.11 -5.27 4.60
N ARG A 80 -3.13 -6.15 4.37
CA ARG A 80 -2.09 -5.93 3.35
C ARG A 80 -2.67 -5.84 1.93
N VAL A 81 -3.54 -6.78 1.55
CA VAL A 81 -4.20 -6.77 0.23
C VAL A 81 -5.05 -5.51 0.05
N PHE A 82 -5.77 -5.07 1.09
CA PHE A 82 -6.54 -3.83 1.05
C PHE A 82 -5.66 -2.61 0.75
N TRP A 83 -4.53 -2.45 1.44
CA TRP A 83 -3.60 -1.34 1.18
C TRP A 83 -2.89 -1.45 -0.17
N MET A 84 -2.59 -2.68 -0.63
CA MET A 84 -2.05 -2.90 -1.98
C MET A 84 -3.06 -2.51 -3.06
N ALA A 85 -4.33 -2.90 -2.92
CA ALA A 85 -5.41 -2.51 -3.82
C ALA A 85 -5.62 -1.00 -3.81
N GLY A 86 -5.60 -0.36 -2.63
CA GLY A 86 -5.66 1.11 -2.52
C GLY A 86 -4.48 1.81 -3.20
N GLY A 87 -3.26 1.30 -3.04
CA GLY A 87 -2.07 1.81 -3.73
C GLY A 87 -2.15 1.66 -5.25
N PHE A 88 -2.60 0.50 -5.74
CA PHE A 88 -2.86 0.27 -7.15
C PHE A 88 -3.89 1.25 -7.72
N LEU A 89 -5.04 1.42 -7.04
CA LEU A 89 -6.06 2.39 -7.44
C LEU A 89 -5.54 3.83 -7.46
N ALA A 90 -4.67 4.21 -6.53
CA ALA A 90 -4.05 5.54 -6.53
C ALA A 90 -3.13 5.74 -7.75
N ILE A 91 -2.30 4.74 -8.09
CA ILE A 91 -1.43 4.80 -9.27
C ILE A 91 -2.27 4.82 -10.57
N GLU A 92 -3.33 4.03 -10.64
CA GLU A 92 -4.26 4.05 -11.77
C GLU A 92 -4.98 5.39 -11.91
N MET A 93 -5.46 5.96 -10.81
CA MET A 93 -6.08 7.30 -10.80
C MET A 93 -5.12 8.37 -11.34
N ILE A 94 -3.86 8.36 -10.89
CA ILE A 94 -2.82 9.28 -11.37
C ILE A 94 -2.58 9.06 -12.88
N SER A 95 -2.51 7.80 -13.31
CA SER A 95 -2.26 7.44 -14.71
C SER A 95 -3.40 7.88 -15.63
N GLN A 96 -4.65 7.73 -15.20
CA GLN A 96 -5.83 8.20 -15.93
C GLN A 96 -5.89 9.72 -15.98
N PHE A 97 -5.60 10.41 -14.88
CA PHE A 97 -5.56 11.87 -14.84
C PHE A 97 -4.47 12.42 -15.78
N ALA A 98 -3.26 11.87 -15.72
CA ALA A 98 -2.18 12.24 -16.62
C ALA A 98 -2.53 11.95 -18.10
N GLY A 99 -3.21 10.83 -18.38
CA GLY A 99 -3.70 10.50 -19.70
C GLY A 99 -4.79 11.45 -20.21
N LEU A 100 -5.72 11.84 -19.33
CA LEU A 100 -6.78 12.81 -19.66
C LEU A 100 -6.18 14.19 -19.96
N LEU A 101 -5.29 14.68 -19.10
CA LEU A 101 -4.60 15.97 -19.31
C LEU A 101 -3.84 15.97 -20.64
N SER A 102 -3.10 14.91 -20.93
CA SER A 102 -2.39 14.72 -22.20
C SER A 102 -3.31 14.86 -23.41
N ARG A 103 -4.48 14.19 -23.39
CA ARG A 103 -5.48 14.27 -24.47
C ARG A 103 -6.10 15.66 -24.59
N VAL A 104 -6.40 16.31 -23.48
CA VAL A 104 -6.94 17.69 -23.47
C VAL A 104 -5.91 18.66 -24.07
N CYS A 105 -4.63 18.55 -23.71
CA CYS A 105 -3.57 19.35 -24.30
C CYS A 105 -3.45 19.12 -25.81
N ALA A 106 -3.58 17.87 -26.28
CA ALA A 106 -3.56 17.55 -27.70
C ALA A 106 -4.73 18.21 -28.46
N LEU A 107 -5.95 18.07 -27.94
CA LEU A 107 -7.15 18.64 -28.55
C LEU A 107 -7.13 20.17 -28.54
N ALA A 108 -6.69 20.79 -27.43
CA ALA A 108 -6.53 22.23 -27.32
C ALA A 108 -5.49 22.76 -28.33
N GLY A 109 -4.38 22.04 -28.50
CA GLY A 109 -3.36 22.39 -29.49
C GLY A 109 -3.91 22.36 -30.92
N LEU A 110 -4.64 21.30 -31.28
CA LEU A 110 -5.28 21.20 -32.60
C LEU A 110 -6.30 22.33 -32.82
N HIS A 111 -7.12 22.63 -31.80
CA HIS A 111 -8.11 23.70 -31.88
C HIS A 111 -7.47 25.10 -31.98
N ALA A 112 -6.28 25.28 -31.39
CA ALA A 112 -5.46 26.48 -31.53
C ALA A 112 -4.73 26.58 -32.89
N GLY A 113 -4.96 25.64 -33.81
CA GLY A 113 -4.35 25.62 -35.14
C GLY A 113 -2.92 25.07 -35.18
N LEU A 114 -2.46 24.40 -34.11
CA LEU A 114 -1.17 23.73 -34.12
C LEU A 114 -1.21 22.50 -35.03
N SER A 115 -0.10 22.24 -35.74
CA SER A 115 0.06 21.01 -36.51
C SER A 115 -0.12 19.76 -35.64
N PRO A 116 -0.55 18.61 -36.21
CA PRO A 116 -0.67 17.36 -35.47
C PRO A 116 0.63 16.92 -34.77
N GLU A 117 1.78 17.18 -35.39
CA GLU A 117 3.09 16.85 -34.83
C GLU A 117 3.40 17.68 -33.58
N THR A 118 3.22 19.01 -33.66
CA THR A 118 3.46 19.91 -32.52
C THR A 118 2.47 19.65 -31.39
N SER A 119 1.20 19.41 -31.70
CA SER A 119 0.19 19.00 -30.73
C SER A 119 0.57 17.69 -29.99
N GLY A 120 1.14 16.72 -30.71
CA GLY A 120 1.67 15.48 -30.13
C GLY A 120 2.72 15.74 -29.04
N TRP A 121 3.67 16.64 -29.28
CA TRP A 121 4.69 17.01 -28.28
C TRP A 121 4.11 17.70 -27.04
N PHE A 122 3.12 18.58 -27.20
CA PHE A 122 2.41 19.19 -26.07
C PHE A 122 1.68 18.13 -25.23
N SER A 123 1.08 17.13 -25.87
CA SER A 123 0.42 16.02 -25.18
C SER A 123 1.40 15.19 -24.35
N ALA A 124 2.59 14.90 -24.89
CA ALA A 124 3.63 14.15 -24.20
C ALA A 124 4.21 14.94 -23.02
N GLY A 125 4.48 16.23 -23.24
CA GLY A 125 4.93 17.16 -22.19
C GLY A 125 3.92 17.26 -21.04
N GLY A 126 2.63 17.43 -21.35
CA GLY A 126 1.57 17.48 -20.34
C GLY A 126 1.50 16.21 -19.48
N ARG A 127 1.66 15.03 -20.10
CA ARG A 127 1.68 13.75 -19.36
C ARG A 127 2.88 13.64 -18.42
N VAL A 128 4.08 13.99 -18.89
CA VAL A 128 5.30 13.94 -18.09
C VAL A 128 5.21 14.90 -16.89
N LEU A 129 4.71 16.12 -17.11
CA LEU A 129 4.51 17.10 -16.05
C LEU A 129 3.51 16.64 -14.99
N ALA A 130 2.38 16.04 -15.40
CA ALA A 130 1.41 15.48 -14.46
C ALA A 130 2.00 14.36 -13.59
N LEU A 131 2.78 13.45 -14.19
CA LEU A 131 3.43 12.37 -13.46
C LEU A 131 4.53 12.90 -12.51
N ALA A 132 5.32 13.87 -12.97
CA ALA A 132 6.34 14.51 -12.14
C ALA A 132 5.73 15.25 -10.94
N PHE A 133 4.60 15.94 -11.16
CA PHE A 133 3.85 16.59 -10.08
C PHE A 133 3.29 15.56 -9.08
N ALA A 134 2.67 14.48 -9.56
CA ALA A 134 2.15 13.42 -8.70
C ALA A 134 3.26 12.74 -7.89
N PHE A 135 4.42 12.48 -8.50
CA PHE A 135 5.61 11.98 -7.80
C PHE A 135 6.10 12.98 -6.74
N GLY A 136 6.20 14.26 -7.07
CA GLY A 136 6.58 15.32 -6.14
C GLY A 136 5.62 15.46 -4.96
N ALA A 137 4.31 15.36 -5.21
CA ALA A 137 3.28 15.39 -4.16
C ALA A 137 3.35 14.15 -3.26
N ALA A 138 3.49 12.96 -3.85
CA ALA A 138 3.70 11.72 -3.09
C ALA A 138 4.97 11.81 -2.25
N TRP A 139 6.07 12.29 -2.84
CA TRP A 139 7.33 12.53 -2.14
C TRP A 139 7.15 13.56 -1.01
N ALA A 140 6.43 14.66 -1.21
CA ALA A 140 6.15 15.66 -0.18
C ALA A 140 5.34 15.09 0.99
N VAL A 141 4.34 14.25 0.72
CA VAL A 141 3.56 13.55 1.74
C VAL A 141 4.42 12.54 2.52
N LEU A 142 5.27 11.79 1.82
CA LEU A 142 6.16 10.79 2.41
C LEU A 142 7.35 11.44 3.17
N SER A 143 7.82 12.60 2.71
CA SER A 143 8.95 13.35 3.27
C SER A 143 8.52 14.36 4.34
N GLY A 144 7.22 14.70 4.40
CA GLY A 144 6.60 15.43 5.50
C GLY A 144 6.87 14.73 6.83
N LYS A 145 6.95 15.51 7.93
CA LYS A 145 7.46 15.17 9.28
C LYS A 145 6.82 13.96 10.02
N THR A 146 6.22 12.99 9.35
CA THR A 146 5.82 11.71 9.92
C THR A 146 7.03 10.78 10.09
N LEU A 147 7.79 11.02 11.16
CA LEU A 147 8.97 10.23 11.56
C LEU A 147 8.68 8.70 11.60
N LYS A 148 7.43 8.29 11.82
CA LYS A 148 6.98 6.89 11.84
C LYS A 148 7.06 6.18 10.48
N LEU A 149 6.68 6.82 9.37
CA LEU A 149 6.64 6.16 8.06
C LEU A 149 8.04 6.06 7.45
N ARG A 150 8.83 7.12 7.59
CA ARG A 150 10.25 7.13 7.21
C ARG A 150 11.06 6.08 7.96
N ARG A 151 10.80 5.92 9.26
CA ARG A 151 11.44 4.89 10.10
C ARG A 151 11.05 3.48 9.65
N ARG A 152 9.77 3.21 9.37
CA ARG A 152 9.29 1.93 8.81
C ARG A 152 9.86 1.60 7.42
N LEU A 153 9.92 2.58 6.52
CA LEU A 153 10.57 2.41 5.20
C LEU A 153 12.06 2.12 5.35
N SER A 154 12.74 2.85 6.24
CA SER A 154 14.16 2.60 6.53
C SER A 154 14.40 1.24 7.17
N GLU A 155 13.53 0.77 8.08
CA GLU A 155 13.59 -0.56 8.70
C GLU A 155 13.38 -1.68 7.67
N LEU A 156 12.45 -1.51 6.71
CA LEU A 156 12.28 -2.42 5.58
C LEU A 156 13.53 -2.50 4.70
N THR A 157 14.25 -1.39 4.50
CA THR A 157 15.43 -1.37 3.60
C THR A 157 16.76 -1.70 4.29
N SER A 158 16.90 -1.38 5.58
CA SER A 158 18.17 -1.47 6.32
C SER A 158 18.47 -2.86 6.90
N GLY A 159 17.46 -3.75 6.98
CA GLY A 159 17.64 -5.15 7.40
C GLY A 159 17.18 -6.19 6.36
N ALA A 160 16.74 -5.77 5.17
CA ALA A 160 16.23 -6.68 4.15
C ALA A 160 17.31 -7.66 3.67
N SER A 161 17.07 -8.95 3.89
CA SER A 161 17.87 -10.05 3.33
C SER A 161 17.96 -9.94 1.80
N LEU A 162 19.01 -10.50 1.21
CA LEU A 162 19.19 -10.56 -0.25
C LEU A 162 17.92 -11.06 -0.96
N LYS A 163 17.22 -12.05 -0.36
CA LYS A 163 15.94 -12.58 -0.86
C LYS A 163 14.85 -11.51 -0.95
N ALA A 164 14.69 -10.66 0.07
CA ALA A 164 13.71 -9.58 0.08
C ALA A 164 14.01 -8.52 -1.00
N ARG A 165 15.30 -8.22 -1.22
CA ARG A 165 15.71 -7.31 -2.31
C ARG A 165 15.46 -7.90 -3.69
N LEU A 166 15.75 -9.19 -3.88
CA LEU A 166 15.47 -9.90 -5.14
C LEU A 166 13.97 -9.96 -5.45
N ILE A 167 13.12 -10.18 -4.44
CA ILE A 167 11.65 -10.15 -4.59
C ILE A 167 11.16 -8.79 -5.11
N LEU A 168 11.78 -7.69 -4.70
CA LEU A 168 11.43 -6.35 -5.17
C LEU A 168 11.98 -6.03 -6.57
N LEU A 169 13.12 -6.62 -6.94
CA LEU A 169 13.76 -6.39 -8.25
C LEU A 169 13.02 -7.09 -9.39
N VAL A 170 12.45 -8.28 -9.16
CA VAL A 170 11.77 -9.05 -10.20
C VAL A 170 10.62 -8.25 -10.85
N PRO A 171 9.66 -7.67 -10.11
CA PRO A 171 8.62 -6.82 -10.69
C PRO A 171 9.18 -5.62 -11.46
N ALA A 172 10.24 -4.98 -10.96
CA ALA A 172 10.86 -3.83 -11.63
C ALA A 172 11.46 -4.22 -12.98
N VAL A 173 12.19 -5.33 -13.04
CA VAL A 173 12.75 -5.87 -14.28
C VAL A 173 11.62 -6.25 -15.25
N LEU A 174 10.57 -6.92 -14.77
CA LEU A 174 9.43 -7.27 -15.62
C LEU A 174 8.75 -6.03 -16.20
N ILE A 175 8.55 -4.97 -15.42
CA ILE A 175 7.98 -3.70 -15.90
C ILE A 175 8.85 -3.13 -17.04
N ILE A 176 10.17 -3.13 -16.88
CA ILE A 176 11.10 -2.65 -17.91
C ILE A 176 11.02 -3.51 -19.17
N VAL A 177 11.04 -4.84 -19.03
CA VAL A 177 11.00 -5.79 -20.13
C VAL A 177 9.68 -5.68 -20.91
N PHE A 178 8.54 -5.71 -20.23
CA PHE A 178 7.24 -5.55 -20.88
C PHE A 178 7.09 -4.17 -21.50
N GLY A 179 7.60 -3.11 -20.84
CA GLY A 179 7.65 -1.75 -21.40
C GLY A 179 8.44 -1.70 -22.71
N ALA A 180 9.64 -2.27 -22.74
CA ALA A 180 10.45 -2.37 -23.94
C ALA A 180 9.74 -3.17 -25.05
N GLY A 181 9.06 -4.27 -24.69
CA GLY A 181 8.23 -5.05 -25.61
C GLY A 181 7.14 -4.20 -26.26
N THR A 182 6.38 -3.43 -25.47
CA THR A 182 5.33 -2.55 -26.01
C THR A 182 5.92 -1.50 -26.97
N MET A 183 7.07 -0.90 -26.64
CA MET A 183 7.76 0.05 -27.50
C MET A 183 8.21 -0.59 -28.83
N LEU A 184 8.82 -1.78 -28.77
CA LEU A 184 9.25 -2.51 -29.96
C LEU A 184 8.07 -2.87 -30.86
N THR A 185 6.95 -3.32 -30.28
CA THR A 185 5.74 -3.60 -31.06
C THR A 185 5.16 -2.34 -31.70
N ALA A 186 5.16 -1.19 -31.02
CA ALA A 186 4.72 0.07 -31.61
C ALA A 186 5.62 0.51 -32.78
N MET A 187 6.95 0.37 -32.63
CA MET A 187 7.90 0.65 -33.70
C MET A 187 7.72 -0.29 -34.89
N ALA A 188 7.51 -1.58 -34.64
CA ALA A 188 7.27 -2.58 -35.68
C ALA A 188 5.95 -2.30 -36.42
N SER A 189 4.87 -1.98 -35.70
CA SER A 189 3.59 -1.58 -36.29
C SER A 189 3.75 -0.40 -37.24
N ASN A 190 4.47 0.65 -36.83
CA ASN A 190 4.73 1.82 -37.67
C ASN A 190 5.55 1.52 -38.94
N ARG A 191 6.33 0.42 -38.96
CA ARG A 191 7.15 0.03 -40.11
C ARG A 191 6.49 -1.01 -41.02
N LEU A 192 5.68 -1.90 -40.46
CA LEU A 192 5.14 -3.08 -41.16
C LEU A 192 3.73 -2.86 -41.70
N LEU A 193 2.92 -2.04 -41.03
CA LEU A 193 1.53 -1.80 -41.41
C LEU A 193 1.41 -0.60 -42.32
N ARG A 194 0.41 -0.64 -43.21
CA ARG A 194 0.06 0.52 -44.02
C ARG A 194 -0.57 1.60 -43.13
N PRO A 195 -0.44 2.89 -43.48
CA PRO A 195 -1.00 3.99 -42.68
C PRO A 195 -2.52 3.88 -42.42
N GLU A 196 -3.26 3.32 -43.38
CA GLU A 196 -4.70 3.06 -43.27
C GLU A 196 -5.04 1.97 -42.23
N ASP A 197 -4.28 0.87 -42.21
CA ASP A 197 -4.45 -0.22 -41.26
C ASP A 197 -4.00 0.17 -39.83
N LEU A 198 -2.99 1.04 -39.74
CA LEU A 198 -2.50 1.59 -38.46
C LEU A 198 -3.61 2.31 -37.70
N GLY A 199 -4.39 3.16 -38.39
CA GLY A 199 -5.50 3.89 -37.79
C GLY A 199 -6.54 2.97 -37.16
N ASP A 200 -6.97 1.94 -37.88
CA ASP A 200 -8.00 1.00 -37.41
C ASP A 200 -7.50 0.14 -36.21
N VAL A 201 -6.25 -0.32 -36.27
CA VAL A 201 -5.62 -1.07 -35.17
C VAL A 201 -5.52 -0.22 -33.91
N TYR A 202 -5.00 1.01 -34.02
CA TYR A 202 -4.86 1.91 -32.87
C TYR A 202 -6.22 2.32 -32.29
N MET A 203 -7.22 2.54 -33.14
CA MET A 203 -8.58 2.87 -32.70
C MET A 203 -9.19 1.73 -31.87
N LYS A 204 -9.12 0.49 -32.37
CA LYS A 204 -9.62 -0.70 -31.63
C LYS A 204 -8.89 -0.90 -30.31
N GLN A 205 -7.56 -0.79 -30.31
CA GLN A 205 -6.76 -0.87 -29.08
C GLN A 205 -7.14 0.23 -28.08
N ALA A 206 -7.38 1.45 -28.55
CA ALA A 206 -7.78 2.56 -27.70
C ALA A 206 -9.15 2.31 -27.03
N TYR A 207 -10.11 1.74 -27.76
CA TYR A 207 -11.41 1.37 -27.18
C TYR A 207 -11.29 0.26 -26.14
N PHE A 208 -10.56 -0.82 -26.43
CA PHE A 208 -10.33 -1.90 -25.46
C PHE A 208 -9.60 -1.40 -24.21
N HIS A 209 -8.55 -0.60 -24.39
CA HIS A 209 -7.83 -0.01 -23.27
C HIS A 209 -8.74 0.89 -22.43
N SER A 210 -9.59 1.70 -23.06
CA SER A 210 -10.54 2.57 -22.35
C SER A 210 -11.57 1.75 -21.56
N ALA A 211 -12.13 0.69 -22.15
CA ALA A 211 -13.04 -0.20 -21.44
C ALA A 211 -12.37 -0.88 -20.23
N TRP A 212 -11.17 -1.44 -20.43
CA TRP A 212 -10.41 -2.10 -19.35
C TRP A 212 -10.03 -1.13 -18.22
N SER A 213 -9.67 0.11 -18.55
CA SER A 213 -9.30 1.14 -17.58
C SER A 213 -10.42 1.53 -16.62
N VAL A 214 -11.68 1.21 -16.95
CA VAL A 214 -12.84 1.42 -16.07
C VAL A 214 -13.18 0.14 -15.30
N LEU A 215 -13.14 -1.02 -15.98
CA LEU A 215 -13.53 -2.30 -15.39
C LEU A 215 -12.59 -2.75 -14.27
N LEU A 216 -11.27 -2.58 -14.44
CA LEU A 216 -10.29 -3.05 -13.46
C LEU A 216 -10.37 -2.29 -12.12
N PRO A 217 -10.44 -0.94 -12.09
CA PRO A 217 -10.68 -0.21 -10.84
C PRO A 217 -12.00 -0.58 -10.16
N LEU A 218 -13.07 -0.81 -10.94
CA LEU A 218 -14.34 -1.24 -10.39
C LEU A 218 -14.22 -2.61 -9.70
N ALA A 219 -13.57 -3.57 -10.35
CA ALA A 219 -13.30 -4.89 -9.76
C ALA A 219 -12.47 -4.78 -8.47
N MET A 220 -11.45 -3.90 -8.46
CA MET A 220 -10.65 -3.64 -7.25
C MET A 220 -11.45 -2.96 -6.14
N ALA A 221 -12.33 -2.02 -6.47
CA ALA A 221 -13.23 -1.40 -5.49
C ALA A 221 -14.19 -2.43 -4.88
N VAL A 222 -14.77 -3.33 -5.68
CA VAL A 222 -15.59 -4.44 -5.20
C VAL A 222 -14.78 -5.35 -4.27
N LEU A 223 -13.55 -5.72 -4.67
CA LEU A 223 -12.65 -6.51 -3.81
C LEU A 223 -12.40 -5.81 -2.47
N MET A 224 -12.15 -4.51 -2.45
CA MET A 224 -11.96 -3.74 -1.21
C MET A 224 -13.20 -3.75 -0.32
N VAL A 225 -14.41 -3.64 -0.89
CA VAL A 225 -15.68 -3.74 -0.14
C VAL A 225 -15.87 -5.14 0.43
N VAL A 226 -15.54 -6.20 -0.33
CA VAL A 226 -15.62 -7.58 0.16
C VAL A 226 -14.63 -7.81 1.31
N LEU A 227 -13.41 -7.29 1.19
CA LEU A 227 -12.39 -7.39 2.23
C LEU A 227 -12.75 -6.60 3.50
N SER A 228 -13.54 -5.52 3.39
CA SER A 228 -13.95 -4.71 4.54
C SER A 228 -15.15 -5.30 5.28
N ARG A 229 -16.12 -5.91 4.58
CA ARG A 229 -17.33 -6.49 5.19
C ARG A 229 -17.05 -7.68 6.11
N ARG A 230 -16.13 -8.57 5.74
CA ARG A 230 -15.73 -9.72 6.57
C ARG A 230 -15.06 -9.36 7.89
N LYS A 231 -14.68 -8.09 8.09
CA LYS A 231 -14.15 -7.60 9.36
C LYS A 231 -15.25 -7.35 10.40
N ILE A 232 -16.50 -7.14 9.95
CA ILE A 232 -17.65 -6.87 10.81
C ILE A 232 -18.21 -8.18 11.37
N GLU A 233 -18.33 -9.22 10.54
CA GLU A 233 -18.85 -10.54 10.96
C GLU A 233 -18.01 -11.21 12.05
N THR A 234 -16.69 -10.95 12.11
CA THR A 234 -15.81 -11.48 13.19
C THR A 234 -15.79 -10.62 14.45
N ALA A 235 -16.40 -9.43 14.44
CA ALA A 235 -16.49 -8.55 15.61
C ALA A 235 -17.81 -8.72 16.37
N GLU A 236 -18.80 -9.41 15.77
CA GLU A 236 -20.12 -9.69 16.33
C GLU A 236 -20.28 -11.16 16.82
N ALA A 237 -19.25 -12.00 16.65
CA ALA A 237 -19.21 -13.41 17.07
C ALA A 237 -18.20 -13.59 18.21
#